data_AF-A0A944VSG0-F1
#
_entry.id   AF-A0A944VSG0-F1
#
_cell.length_a   1.000
_cell.length_b   1.000
_cell.length_c   1.000
_cell.angle_alpha   90.00
_cell.angle_beta   90.00
_cell.angle_gamma   90.00
#
_symmetry.space_group_name_H-M   'P 1'
#
loop_
_entity.id
_entity.type
_entity.pdbx_description
1 polymer ?
#
loop_
_entity_poly.entity_id
_entity_poly.type
_entity_poly.pdbx_seq_one_letter_code
_entity_poly.pdbx_strand_id
1 'polypeptide(L)'
;MSLWGTTTADSHKPKFLPVDSNAAGSTGAREHLIASKSGWALSPGLAASGNDNADAQPEILVCIKNLAEAMGNASIISIDWTDGEVANTGTFDLIVTFDEAVDITSAARTANQVVTNKAYILLSRLGATDMVEDSTVACQYHSGDGTNQLTFRGLLQTGSAAYLGFNGSGIGDDAFSTGIIFNGSAALDEEDGNSALGIRQEAGTAASPSFGDAIVLNGTDGDSTNAGDEIIADGISMTVAGPTFASRSDMTLIARTGETLGGSILLEEGTDGGDAEDAITLNGTDGDSANADSSLDLEDKTSGIATYSQAGSTSGTAYVLNGVTVAAA
;
A
#
# COMPACT_ATOMS: atom_id res chain seq x y z
N MET A 1 31.67 -1.88 -12.36
CA MET A 1 30.21 -1.78 -12.27
C MET A 1 29.81 -2.59 -11.05
N SER A 2 29.27 -1.97 -10.01
CA SER A 2 28.73 -2.74 -8.89
C SER A 2 27.59 -3.60 -9.43
N LEU A 3 27.64 -4.91 -9.19
CA LEU A 3 26.65 -5.87 -9.69
C LEU A 3 25.27 -5.70 -9.00
N TRP A 4 25.28 -4.93 -7.91
CA TRP A 4 24.21 -4.66 -6.94
C TRP A 4 24.12 -3.15 -6.69
N GLY A 5 22.92 -2.66 -6.41
CA GLY A 5 22.63 -1.23 -6.21
C GLY A 5 22.05 -0.95 -4.82
N THR A 6 21.60 0.30 -4.62
CA THR A 6 21.14 0.84 -3.32
C THR A 6 19.66 1.22 -3.32
N THR A 7 18.83 0.52 -4.09
CA THR A 7 17.37 0.76 -4.12
C THR A 7 16.62 -0.58 -4.14
N THR A 8 15.30 -0.52 -3.94
CA THR A 8 14.39 -1.69 -3.98
C THR A 8 14.22 -2.32 -5.37
N ALA A 9 14.82 -1.75 -6.42
CA ALA A 9 14.73 -2.29 -7.77
C ALA A 9 15.32 -3.71 -7.85
N ASP A 10 14.63 -4.62 -8.53
CA ASP A 10 15.07 -6.02 -8.66
C ASP A 10 16.46 -6.19 -9.27
N SER A 11 16.86 -5.26 -10.14
CA SER A 11 18.19 -5.26 -10.75
C SER A 11 19.32 -4.92 -9.77
N HIS A 12 18.98 -4.33 -8.62
CA HIS A 12 19.89 -3.90 -7.56
C HIS A 12 20.07 -4.95 -6.45
N LYS A 13 19.11 -5.87 -6.30
CA LYS A 13 19.14 -6.97 -5.32
C LYS A 13 20.11 -8.10 -5.73
N PRO A 14 20.61 -8.93 -4.79
CA PRO A 14 21.41 -10.12 -5.09
C PRO A 14 20.65 -11.12 -5.97
N LYS A 15 21.16 -11.33 -7.18
CA LYS A 15 20.50 -12.10 -8.25
C LYS A 15 20.59 -13.62 -8.08
N PHE A 16 21.43 -14.09 -7.15
CA PHE A 16 21.55 -15.52 -6.85
C PHE A 16 20.37 -16.04 -6.02
N LEU A 17 19.60 -15.15 -5.38
CA LEU A 17 18.31 -15.52 -4.78
C LEU A 17 17.21 -15.54 -5.85
N PRO A 18 16.45 -16.63 -5.96
CA PRO A 18 15.30 -16.72 -6.87
C PRO A 18 14.16 -15.80 -6.45
N VAL A 19 13.31 -15.43 -7.41
CA VAL A 19 12.03 -14.71 -7.18
C VAL A 19 10.91 -15.68 -6.80
N ASP A 20 11.25 -16.95 -6.55
CA ASP A 20 10.29 -17.99 -6.18
C ASP A 20 10.15 -18.02 -4.66
N SER A 21 8.97 -17.66 -4.14
CA SER A 21 8.66 -17.68 -2.71
C SER A 21 8.81 -19.07 -2.08
N ASN A 22 8.68 -20.14 -2.87
CA ASN A 22 8.90 -21.50 -2.39
C ASN A 22 10.37 -21.82 -2.07
N ALA A 23 11.31 -20.94 -2.43
CA ALA A 23 12.73 -21.12 -2.16
C ALA A 23 13.13 -20.83 -0.71
N ALA A 24 12.22 -20.33 0.14
CA ALA A 24 12.45 -20.04 1.55
C ALA A 24 13.05 -21.22 2.34
N GLY A 25 12.64 -22.46 1.98
CA GLY A 25 13.12 -23.70 2.60
C GLY A 25 14.46 -24.23 2.06
N SER A 26 15.08 -23.54 1.10
CA SER A 26 16.30 -24.01 0.41
C SER A 26 17.37 -22.92 0.41
N THR A 27 17.58 -22.22 -0.70
CA THR A 27 18.62 -21.18 -0.86
C THR A 27 18.19 -19.82 -0.33
N GLY A 28 16.95 -19.68 0.13
CA GLY A 28 16.30 -18.39 0.43
C GLY A 28 15.60 -17.84 -0.81
N ALA A 29 14.57 -17.02 -0.59
CA ALA A 29 13.83 -16.33 -1.64
C ALA A 29 14.15 -14.83 -1.60
N ARG A 30 14.05 -14.14 -2.74
CA ARG A 30 14.38 -12.71 -2.84
C ARG A 30 13.46 -11.81 -2.02
N GLU A 31 12.25 -12.25 -1.71
CA GLU A 31 11.30 -11.54 -0.83
C GLU A 31 11.78 -11.48 0.64
N HIS A 32 12.65 -12.40 1.06
CA HIS A 32 13.24 -12.44 2.40
C HIS A 32 14.54 -11.65 2.51
N LEU A 33 14.87 -10.87 1.48
CA LEU A 33 16.05 -10.05 1.47
C LEU A 33 15.74 -8.71 2.14
N ILE A 34 16.58 -8.32 3.08
CA ILE A 34 16.46 -7.06 3.80
C ILE A 34 17.65 -6.15 3.50
N ALA A 35 17.39 -4.86 3.43
CA ALA A 35 18.44 -3.86 3.56
C ALA A 35 18.91 -3.79 5.02
N SER A 36 20.23 -3.76 5.25
CA SER A 36 20.83 -3.52 6.57
C SER A 36 21.93 -2.47 6.45
N LYS A 37 22.39 -1.92 7.58
CA LYS A 37 23.53 -0.99 7.62
C LYS A 37 24.82 -1.58 7.02
N SER A 38 24.94 -2.90 7.01
CA SER A 38 26.11 -3.63 6.50
C SER A 38 25.94 -4.17 5.08
N GLY A 39 24.75 -4.04 4.49
CA GLY A 39 24.45 -4.42 3.11
C GLY A 39 23.18 -5.25 2.96
N TRP A 40 23.06 -5.95 1.84
CA TRP A 40 21.94 -6.86 1.63
C TRP A 40 22.09 -8.08 2.54
N ALA A 41 21.05 -8.35 3.34
CA ALA A 41 21.03 -9.44 4.29
C ALA A 41 19.83 -10.36 4.09
N LEU A 42 19.88 -11.56 4.64
CA LEU A 42 18.76 -12.49 4.68
C LEU A 42 18.04 -12.39 6.02
N SER A 43 16.71 -12.33 6.01
CA SER A 43 15.90 -12.32 7.23
C SER A 43 16.24 -13.50 8.15
N PRO A 44 16.31 -13.28 9.48
CA PRO A 44 16.56 -14.33 10.46
C PRO A 44 15.37 -15.30 10.57
N GLY A 45 15.56 -16.44 11.22
CA GLY A 45 14.49 -17.44 11.45
C GLY A 45 14.10 -18.29 10.23
N LEU A 46 14.78 -18.14 9.09
CA LEU A 46 14.53 -18.92 7.89
C LEU A 46 15.37 -20.19 7.87
N ALA A 47 14.82 -21.30 7.37
CA ALA A 47 15.61 -22.52 7.14
C ALA A 47 16.84 -22.25 6.26
N ALA A 48 16.71 -21.34 5.28
CA ALA A 48 17.80 -20.90 4.41
C ALA A 48 18.94 -20.17 5.12
N SER A 49 18.70 -19.52 6.26
CA SER A 49 19.75 -18.87 7.06
C SER A 49 20.49 -19.86 7.98
N GLY A 50 20.07 -21.13 7.98
CA GLY A 50 20.65 -22.18 8.84
C GLY A 50 20.33 -22.01 10.32
N ASN A 51 19.40 -21.12 10.68
CA ASN A 51 18.98 -20.84 12.05
C ASN A 51 17.48 -20.50 12.08
N ASP A 52 16.73 -21.19 12.93
CA ASP A 52 15.28 -20.99 13.12
C ASP A 52 14.94 -19.93 14.18
N ASN A 53 15.95 -19.30 14.80
CA ASN A 53 15.74 -18.17 15.71
C ASN A 53 15.44 -16.87 14.93
N ALA A 54 14.24 -16.34 15.08
CA ALA A 54 13.83 -15.05 14.50
C ALA A 54 14.58 -13.85 15.10
N ASP A 55 15.08 -13.96 16.33
CA ASP A 55 15.86 -12.91 16.99
C ASP A 55 17.36 -12.96 16.65
N ALA A 56 17.75 -13.76 15.66
CA ALA A 56 19.15 -13.90 15.27
C ALA A 56 19.63 -12.67 14.48
N GLN A 57 20.94 -12.43 14.50
CA GLN A 57 21.52 -11.42 13.61
C GLN A 57 21.31 -11.84 12.15
N PRO A 58 20.81 -10.94 11.28
CA PRO A 58 20.67 -11.23 9.85
C PRO A 58 22.00 -11.61 9.18
N GLU A 59 21.96 -12.55 8.24
CA GLU A 59 23.14 -12.96 7.50
C GLU A 59 23.46 -11.97 6.37
N ILE A 60 24.62 -11.31 6.41
CA ILE A 60 25.04 -10.38 5.36
C ILE A 60 25.48 -11.17 4.11
N LEU A 61 24.68 -11.04 3.05
CA LEU A 61 24.89 -11.69 1.77
C LEU A 61 25.79 -10.88 0.83
N VAL A 62 25.63 -9.56 0.83
CA VAL A 62 26.44 -8.64 0.02
C VAL A 62 26.74 -7.40 0.84
N CYS A 63 28.02 -7.14 1.10
CA CYS A 63 28.44 -5.97 1.87
C CYS A 63 28.28 -4.68 1.06
N ILE A 64 27.40 -3.79 1.52
CA ILE A 64 27.24 -2.42 1.03
C ILE A 64 27.14 -1.52 2.24
N LYS A 65 28.02 -0.52 2.34
CA LYS A 65 28.06 0.36 3.49
C LYS A 65 26.80 1.24 3.53
N ASN A 66 26.15 1.26 4.68
CA ASN A 66 25.00 2.09 5.02
C ASN A 66 23.82 1.92 4.03
N LEU A 67 23.48 0.67 3.69
CA LEU A 67 22.47 0.40 2.67
C LEU A 67 21.06 0.74 3.15
N ALA A 68 20.67 0.31 4.36
CA ALA A 68 19.36 0.66 4.94
C ALA A 68 19.19 2.19 4.99
N GLU A 69 20.21 2.91 5.46
CA GLU A 69 20.15 4.37 5.52
C GLU A 69 20.11 5.04 4.14
N ALA A 70 20.67 4.42 3.11
CA ALA A 70 20.57 4.90 1.73
C ALA A 70 19.19 4.65 1.10
N MET A 71 18.42 3.68 1.61
CA MET A 71 17.10 3.32 1.10
C MET A 71 15.97 4.18 1.70
N GLY A 72 16.16 4.73 2.90
CA GLY A 72 15.28 5.74 3.45
C GLY A 72 14.27 5.15 4.43
N ASN A 73 12.97 5.38 4.20
CA ASN A 73 11.90 4.82 5.05
C ASN A 73 11.65 3.37 4.66
N ALA A 74 11.32 2.53 5.65
CA ALA A 74 10.76 1.21 5.39
C ALA A 74 9.59 1.33 4.40
N SER A 75 9.65 0.56 3.32
CA SER A 75 8.69 0.60 2.24
C SER A 75 8.07 -0.79 2.01
N ILE A 76 6.76 -0.82 1.81
CA ILE A 76 6.04 -2.05 1.51
C ILE A 76 6.37 -2.47 0.07
N ILE A 77 6.84 -3.70 -0.10
CA ILE A 77 7.12 -4.32 -1.40
C ILE A 77 5.92 -5.13 -1.89
N SER A 78 5.29 -5.92 -1.01
CA SER A 78 4.18 -6.79 -1.37
C SER A 78 3.17 -6.94 -0.24
N ILE A 79 1.96 -7.32 -0.64
CA ILE A 79 0.92 -7.84 0.24
C ILE A 79 0.44 -9.17 -0.35
N ASP A 80 0.43 -10.21 0.47
CA ASP A 80 0.20 -11.58 0.06
C ASP A 80 -0.80 -12.29 1.00
N TRP A 81 -1.45 -13.34 0.50
CA TRP A 81 -2.35 -14.20 1.27
C TRP A 81 -2.40 -15.61 0.68
N THR A 82 -3.09 -16.53 1.36
CA THR A 82 -3.35 -17.87 0.84
C THR A 82 -4.69 -17.92 0.10
N ASP A 83 -4.65 -18.36 -1.15
CA ASP A 83 -5.86 -18.61 -1.95
C ASP A 83 -6.72 -19.72 -1.33
N GLY A 84 -8.04 -19.57 -1.45
CA GLY A 84 -9.00 -20.59 -1.07
C GLY A 84 -10.28 -20.06 -0.42
N GLU A 85 -11.14 -21.01 -0.07
CA GLU A 85 -12.36 -20.72 0.69
C GLU A 85 -12.04 -20.61 2.18
N VAL A 86 -12.33 -19.46 2.76
CA VAL A 86 -12.29 -19.22 4.20
C VAL A 86 -13.61 -19.70 4.82
N ALA A 87 -13.53 -20.46 5.91
CA ALA A 87 -14.72 -20.87 6.64
C ALA A 87 -15.50 -19.65 7.16
N ASN A 88 -16.82 -19.80 7.35
CA ASN A 88 -17.69 -18.69 7.76
C ASN A 88 -17.24 -17.94 9.04
N THR A 89 -16.62 -18.67 9.98
CA THR A 89 -16.00 -18.12 11.20
C THR A 89 -14.50 -18.46 11.28
N GLY A 90 -13.88 -18.61 10.11
CA GLY A 90 -12.47 -18.92 9.95
C GLY A 90 -11.56 -17.72 10.19
N THR A 91 -10.26 -18.01 10.23
CA THR A 91 -9.20 -16.99 10.21
C THR A 91 -8.71 -16.77 8.80
N PHE A 92 -8.31 -15.53 8.52
CA PHE A 92 -7.69 -15.15 7.25
C PHE A 92 -6.42 -14.34 7.56
N ASP A 93 -5.33 -14.64 6.85
CA ASP A 93 -4.03 -14.01 7.06
C ASP A 93 -3.65 -13.17 5.84
N LEU A 94 -3.28 -11.92 6.11
CA LEU A 94 -2.56 -11.04 5.21
C LEU A 94 -1.10 -10.99 5.65
N ILE A 95 -0.18 -11.07 4.71
CA ILE A 95 1.26 -10.94 4.92
C ILE A 95 1.72 -9.67 4.23
N VAL A 96 2.29 -8.74 4.97
CA VAL A 96 2.87 -7.50 4.42
C VAL A 96 4.39 -7.62 4.45
N THR A 97 5.03 -7.50 3.28
CA THR A 97 6.48 -7.59 3.13
C THR A 97 7.09 -6.20 2.95
N PHE A 98 8.08 -5.87 3.77
CA PHE A 98 8.88 -4.65 3.72
C PHE A 98 10.24 -4.91 3.05
N ASP A 99 10.88 -3.84 2.59
CA ASP A 99 12.24 -3.88 2.04
C ASP A 99 13.36 -3.97 3.08
N GLU A 100 13.03 -3.82 4.35
CA GLU A 100 13.90 -4.00 5.50
C GLU A 100 13.15 -4.65 6.68
N ALA A 101 13.89 -5.01 7.74
CA ALA A 101 13.27 -5.45 8.97
C ALA A 101 12.61 -4.27 9.70
N VAL A 102 11.44 -4.50 10.28
CA VAL A 102 10.68 -3.49 11.01
C VAL A 102 10.30 -4.01 12.40
N ASP A 103 10.32 -3.11 13.37
CA ASP A 103 9.89 -3.36 14.75
C ASP A 103 8.46 -2.86 14.92
N ILE A 104 7.58 -3.70 15.44
CA ILE A 104 6.16 -3.39 15.58
C ILE A 104 5.72 -3.45 17.04
N THR A 105 5.22 -2.32 17.51
CA THR A 105 4.53 -2.25 18.80
C THR A 105 3.03 -2.40 18.58
N SER A 106 2.43 -3.45 19.13
CA SER A 106 0.98 -3.69 19.07
C SER A 106 0.50 -4.51 20.27
N ALA A 107 -0.70 -4.24 20.78
CA ALA A 107 -1.34 -5.10 21.76
C ALA A 107 -1.66 -6.47 21.14
N ALA A 108 -1.62 -7.51 21.98
CA ALA A 108 -1.85 -8.88 21.53
C ALA A 108 -3.19 -9.02 20.79
N ARG A 109 -3.18 -9.77 19.67
CA ARG A 109 -4.38 -10.11 18.91
C ARG A 109 -5.46 -10.67 19.83
N THR A 110 -6.68 -10.17 19.67
CA THR A 110 -7.89 -10.76 20.24
C THR A 110 -8.75 -11.26 19.09
N ALA A 111 -9.29 -12.48 19.23
CA ALA A 111 -10.15 -13.11 18.22
C ALA A 111 -11.56 -12.48 18.21
N ASN A 112 -11.63 -11.17 17.94
CA ASN A 112 -12.81 -10.32 17.88
C ASN A 112 -12.46 -9.06 17.05
N GLN A 113 -13.37 -8.09 16.94
CA GLN A 113 -13.13 -6.85 16.19
C GLN A 113 -12.58 -5.68 17.04
N VAL A 114 -12.01 -5.95 18.23
CA VAL A 114 -11.50 -4.88 19.11
C VAL A 114 -10.09 -4.47 18.70
N VAL A 115 -9.92 -3.21 18.30
CA VAL A 115 -8.68 -2.67 17.71
C VAL A 115 -7.91 -1.69 18.61
N THR A 116 -8.31 -1.51 19.87
CA THR A 116 -7.64 -0.60 20.80
C THR A 116 -6.18 -0.99 21.03
N ASN A 117 -5.25 -0.04 20.86
CA ASN A 117 -3.80 -0.22 21.03
C ASN A 117 -3.19 -1.25 20.05
N LYS A 118 -3.76 -1.40 18.85
CA LYS A 118 -3.32 -2.41 17.88
C LYS A 118 -2.95 -1.81 16.55
N ALA A 119 -1.99 -2.45 15.89
CA ALA A 119 -1.80 -2.38 14.46
C ALA A 119 -2.76 -3.36 13.77
N TYR A 120 -3.50 -2.92 12.76
CA TYR A 120 -4.46 -3.75 12.03
C TYR A 120 -4.73 -3.25 10.61
N ILE A 121 -5.17 -4.15 9.75
CA ILE A 121 -5.74 -3.84 8.43
C ILE A 121 -7.23 -4.15 8.48
N LEU A 122 -8.07 -3.29 7.91
CA LEU A 122 -9.50 -3.54 7.78
C LEU A 122 -9.82 -4.15 6.42
N LEU A 123 -10.59 -5.23 6.44
CA LEU A 123 -11.24 -5.79 5.27
C LEU A 123 -12.75 -5.66 5.38
N SER A 124 -13.43 -5.60 4.25
CA SER A 124 -14.88 -5.73 4.13
C SER A 124 -15.25 -7.16 3.76
N ARG A 125 -16.23 -7.73 4.46
CA ARG A 125 -16.95 -8.94 4.03
C ARG A 125 -18.08 -8.49 3.12
N LEU A 126 -17.96 -8.81 1.83
CA LEU A 126 -18.86 -8.34 0.79
C LEU A 126 -19.82 -9.44 0.39
N GLY A 127 -21.12 -9.21 0.48
CA GLY A 127 -22.14 -10.20 0.15
C GLY A 127 -21.94 -10.73 -1.27
N ALA A 128 -21.87 -12.06 -1.45
CA ALA A 128 -21.50 -12.66 -2.74
C ALA A 128 -22.49 -12.36 -3.89
N THR A 129 -23.71 -11.93 -3.56
CA THR A 129 -24.75 -11.61 -4.56
C THR A 129 -24.78 -10.13 -4.92
N ASP A 130 -24.73 -9.24 -3.93
CA ASP A 130 -25.00 -7.81 -4.11
C ASP A 130 -23.75 -6.93 -3.99
N MET A 131 -22.62 -7.46 -3.51
CA MET A 131 -21.38 -6.73 -3.21
C MET A 131 -21.55 -5.62 -2.16
N VAL A 132 -22.63 -5.66 -1.38
CA VAL A 132 -22.82 -4.77 -0.24
C VAL A 132 -21.97 -5.27 0.92
N GLU A 133 -21.43 -4.35 1.72
CA GLU A 133 -20.70 -4.74 2.93
C GLU A 133 -21.66 -5.32 3.98
N ASP A 134 -21.42 -6.57 4.35
CA ASP A 134 -22.12 -7.25 5.44
C ASP A 134 -21.51 -6.90 6.82
N SER A 135 -20.17 -6.84 6.87
CA SER A 135 -19.42 -6.60 8.10
C SER A 135 -17.95 -6.29 7.82
N THR A 136 -17.27 -5.65 8.75
CA THR A 136 -15.81 -5.48 8.74
C THR A 136 -15.08 -6.65 9.41
N VAL A 137 -13.87 -6.93 8.92
CA VAL A 137 -12.92 -7.90 9.49
C VAL A 137 -11.65 -7.16 9.87
N ALA A 138 -11.38 -7.04 11.17
CA ALA A 138 -10.15 -6.48 11.70
C ALA A 138 -9.03 -7.52 11.68
N CYS A 139 -8.17 -7.44 10.66
CA CYS A 139 -6.95 -8.22 10.56
C CYS A 139 -5.90 -7.62 11.48
N GLN A 140 -5.85 -8.09 12.73
CA GLN A 140 -4.94 -7.58 13.76
C GLN A 140 -3.54 -8.18 13.60
N TYR A 141 -2.52 -7.39 13.92
CA TYR A 141 -1.14 -7.87 13.99
C TYR A 141 -1.05 -9.18 14.79
N HIS A 142 -0.39 -10.18 14.21
CA HIS A 142 -0.28 -11.53 14.75
C HIS A 142 1.16 -11.95 15.04
N SER A 143 2.10 -11.68 14.13
CA SER A 143 3.51 -12.09 14.23
C SER A 143 4.39 -11.35 13.22
N GLY A 144 5.71 -11.42 13.42
CA GLY A 144 6.72 -10.90 12.47
C GLY A 144 7.57 -9.72 12.99
N ASP A 145 7.47 -9.37 14.27
CA ASP A 145 8.28 -8.32 14.90
C ASP A 145 9.78 -8.58 14.71
N GLY A 146 10.54 -7.54 14.40
CA GLY A 146 11.96 -7.62 14.09
C GLY A 146 12.30 -8.29 12.75
N THR A 147 11.30 -8.53 11.90
CA THR A 147 11.47 -9.12 10.56
C THR A 147 10.91 -8.20 9.48
N ASN A 148 11.13 -8.55 8.21
CA ASN A 148 10.55 -7.81 7.09
C ASN A 148 9.17 -8.31 6.66
N GLN A 149 8.57 -9.26 7.39
CA GLN A 149 7.26 -9.82 7.05
C GLN A 149 6.33 -9.78 8.26
N LEU A 150 5.29 -8.96 8.17
CA LEU A 150 4.28 -8.85 9.23
C LEU A 150 3.02 -9.61 8.84
N THR A 151 2.56 -10.50 9.71
CA THR A 151 1.30 -11.23 9.54
C THR A 151 0.17 -10.52 10.27
N PHE A 152 -0.90 -10.19 9.56
CA PHE A 152 -2.14 -9.64 10.09
C PHE A 152 -3.26 -10.67 9.96
N ARG A 153 -3.84 -11.09 11.09
CA ARG A 153 -4.81 -12.20 11.15
C ARG A 153 -6.21 -11.72 11.54
N GLY A 154 -7.14 -11.79 10.59
CA GLY A 154 -8.56 -11.56 10.78
C GLY A 154 -9.29 -12.74 11.42
N LEU A 155 -10.44 -12.48 12.02
CA LEU A 155 -11.46 -13.48 12.33
C LEU A 155 -12.76 -13.07 11.65
N LEU A 156 -13.28 -13.95 10.81
CA LEU A 156 -14.54 -13.70 10.11
C LEU A 156 -15.73 -13.91 11.08
N GLN A 157 -16.75 -13.08 10.92
CA GLN A 157 -18.01 -13.19 11.65
C GLN A 157 -19.01 -14.01 10.84
N THR A 158 -19.92 -14.71 11.53
CA THR A 158 -21.00 -15.47 10.88
C THR A 158 -21.79 -14.60 9.89
N GLY A 159 -21.90 -15.04 8.64
CA GLY A 159 -22.68 -14.38 7.61
C GLY A 159 -23.03 -15.29 6.44
N SER A 160 -23.62 -14.69 5.39
CA SER A 160 -23.87 -15.34 4.10
C SER A 160 -22.57 -15.56 3.32
N ALA A 161 -22.60 -16.36 2.26
CA ALA A 161 -21.44 -16.48 1.37
C ALA A 161 -20.98 -15.09 0.90
N ALA A 162 -19.67 -14.87 0.89
CA ALA A 162 -19.10 -13.55 0.70
C ALA A 162 -17.73 -13.58 -0.01
N TYR A 163 -17.29 -12.41 -0.44
CA TYR A 163 -15.91 -12.12 -0.79
C TYR A 163 -15.25 -11.29 0.31
N LEU A 164 -13.92 -11.22 0.28
CA LEU A 164 -13.16 -10.24 1.06
C LEU A 164 -12.65 -9.16 0.13
N GLY A 165 -12.67 -7.91 0.57
CA GLY A 165 -12.02 -6.78 -0.09
C GLY A 165 -11.39 -5.87 0.95
N PHE A 166 -10.52 -4.94 0.54
CA PHE A 166 -10.06 -3.90 1.48
C PHE A 166 -11.24 -3.03 1.92
N ASN A 167 -11.22 -2.56 3.17
CA ASN A 167 -12.34 -1.77 3.67
C ASN A 167 -12.52 -0.46 2.86
N GLY A 168 -13.78 -0.12 2.57
CA GLY A 168 -14.12 0.89 1.56
C GLY A 168 -14.43 0.33 0.17
N SER A 169 -14.21 -0.97 -0.08
CA SER A 169 -14.44 -1.55 -1.42
C SER A 169 -15.91 -1.90 -1.68
N GLY A 170 -16.74 -1.98 -0.63
CA GLY A 170 -18.14 -2.38 -0.73
C GLY A 170 -19.06 -1.31 -1.28
N ILE A 171 -20.18 -1.73 -1.88
CA ILE A 171 -21.19 -0.78 -2.35
C ILE A 171 -21.85 -0.10 -1.15
N GLY A 172 -21.82 1.23 -1.16
CA GLY A 172 -22.44 2.07 -0.13
C GLY A 172 -21.58 2.28 1.11
N ASP A 173 -20.33 1.81 1.10
CA ASP A 173 -19.34 2.09 2.13
C ASP A 173 -18.70 3.47 1.88
N ASP A 174 -18.63 4.30 2.92
CA ASP A 174 -17.94 5.60 2.90
C ASP A 174 -16.55 5.54 3.58
N ALA A 175 -16.16 4.37 4.08
CA ALA A 175 -14.84 4.15 4.62
C ALA A 175 -13.76 4.16 3.51
N PHE A 176 -12.57 4.65 3.86
CA PHE A 176 -11.39 4.52 3.02
C PHE A 176 -10.25 4.03 3.91
N SER A 177 -10.06 2.72 3.99
CA SER A 177 -8.97 2.14 4.76
C SER A 177 -8.31 1.01 3.99
N THR A 178 -7.25 1.36 3.25
CA THR A 178 -6.45 0.43 2.44
C THR A 178 -5.03 0.26 2.98
N GLY A 179 -4.81 0.50 4.27
CA GLY A 179 -3.48 0.50 4.88
C GLY A 179 -3.43 -0.15 6.25
N ILE A 180 -2.21 -0.26 6.80
CA ILE A 180 -2.01 -0.64 8.21
C ILE A 180 -2.39 0.57 9.07
N ILE A 181 -3.39 0.40 9.92
CA ILE A 181 -3.81 1.39 10.90
C ILE A 181 -3.14 1.09 12.23
N PHE A 182 -2.53 2.12 12.82
CA PHE A 182 -1.96 2.08 14.16
C PHE A 182 -2.88 2.86 15.10
N ASN A 183 -3.61 2.15 15.96
CA ASN A 183 -4.55 2.77 16.89
C ASN A 183 -3.99 2.80 18.30
N GLY A 184 -4.08 3.95 18.97
CA GLY A 184 -3.62 4.13 20.35
C GLY A 184 -2.11 4.02 20.44
N SER A 185 -1.61 3.13 21.30
CA SER A 185 -0.17 2.96 21.52
C SER A 185 0.54 2.06 20.49
N ALA A 186 -0.10 1.74 19.37
CA ALA A 186 0.54 0.93 18.33
C ALA A 186 1.52 1.79 17.50
N ALA A 187 2.66 1.22 17.10
CA ALA A 187 3.70 1.92 16.34
C ALA A 187 4.46 0.96 15.41
N LEU A 188 5.13 1.54 14.41
CA LEU A 188 6.09 0.86 13.53
C LEU A 188 7.38 1.66 13.54
N ASP A 189 8.47 0.98 13.83
CA ASP A 189 9.82 1.54 13.86
C ASP A 189 10.72 0.78 12.87
N GLU A 190 11.68 1.50 12.31
CA GLU A 190 12.73 1.02 11.42
C GLU A 190 13.80 0.26 12.23
N GLU A 191 14.70 -0.47 11.55
CA GLU A 191 15.79 -1.24 12.20
C GLU A 191 16.68 -0.37 13.13
N ASP A 192 16.72 0.94 12.90
CA ASP A 192 17.49 1.88 13.69
C ASP A 192 16.72 2.56 14.84
N GLY A 193 15.45 2.18 15.03
CA GLY A 193 14.54 2.70 16.05
C GLY A 193 13.91 4.04 15.70
N ASN A 194 14.04 4.51 14.45
CA ASN A 194 13.29 5.65 13.95
C ASN A 194 11.86 5.26 13.57
N SER A 195 10.88 6.13 13.79
CA SER A 195 9.50 5.82 13.45
C SER A 195 9.28 5.82 11.94
N ALA A 196 8.66 4.74 11.44
CA ALA A 196 8.25 4.60 10.06
C ALA A 196 6.92 5.34 9.74
N LEU A 197 6.26 5.93 10.76
CA LEU A 197 4.93 6.54 10.64
C LEU A 197 4.96 8.06 10.33
N GLY A 198 6.11 8.60 9.95
CA GLY A 198 6.33 10.05 9.80
C GLY A 198 6.57 10.55 8.38
N ILE A 199 6.19 11.80 8.12
CA ILE A 199 6.71 12.58 6.98
C ILE A 199 8.10 13.07 7.38
N ARG A 200 9.16 12.65 6.69
CA ARG A 200 10.53 13.12 6.99
C ARG A 200 10.87 14.41 6.25
N GLN A 201 11.66 15.28 6.89
CA GLN A 201 12.35 16.37 6.21
C GLN A 201 13.39 15.82 5.23
N GLU A 202 13.76 16.61 4.23
CA GLU A 202 14.81 16.26 3.27
C GLU A 202 16.17 16.09 3.98
N ALA A 203 17.00 15.14 3.49
CA ALA A 203 18.29 14.85 4.08
C ALA A 203 19.19 16.11 4.18
N GLY A 204 19.73 16.38 5.37
CA GLY A 204 20.64 17.50 5.64
C GLY A 204 20.00 18.76 6.24
N THR A 205 18.69 18.76 6.54
CA THR A 205 18.03 19.88 7.25
C THR A 205 17.96 19.72 8.76
N ALA A 206 18.26 18.54 9.29
CA ALA A 206 18.28 18.24 10.72
C ALA A 206 19.47 18.88 11.45
N ALA A 207 19.29 19.17 12.75
CA ALA A 207 20.32 19.83 13.59
C ALA A 207 21.55 18.95 13.89
N SER A 208 21.50 17.67 13.54
CA SER A 208 22.55 16.65 13.66
C SER A 208 22.56 15.87 12.34
N PRO A 209 23.69 15.25 11.90
CA PRO A 209 23.72 14.51 10.64
C PRO A 209 22.83 13.25 10.72
N SER A 210 21.55 13.42 10.46
CA SER A 210 20.53 12.41 10.18
C SER A 210 20.01 12.63 8.76
N PHE A 211 19.32 11.63 8.20
CA PHE A 211 18.69 11.73 6.88
C PHE A 211 17.39 12.56 6.87
N GLY A 212 17.24 13.49 7.83
CA GLY A 212 16.09 14.38 8.04
C GLY A 212 15.41 14.16 9.40
N ASP A 213 14.84 15.21 9.99
CA ASP A 213 13.98 15.11 11.18
C ASP A 213 12.53 14.77 10.77
N ALA A 214 11.76 14.13 11.63
CA ALA A 214 10.33 13.91 11.37
C ALA A 214 9.55 15.24 11.44
N ILE A 215 8.69 15.50 10.46
CA ILE A 215 7.68 16.55 10.50
C ILE A 215 6.50 15.98 11.30
N VAL A 216 6.52 16.25 12.60
CA VAL A 216 5.45 15.87 13.54
C VAL A 216 4.63 17.10 13.91
N LEU A 217 3.34 16.90 14.17
CA LEU A 217 2.51 17.94 14.79
C LEU A 217 3.06 18.20 16.20
N ASN A 218 3.47 19.44 16.50
CA ASN A 218 4.07 19.79 17.80
C ASN A 218 3.03 20.03 18.92
N GLY A 219 1.80 19.51 18.74
CA GLY A 219 0.65 19.88 19.56
C GLY A 219 0.08 21.24 19.14
N THR A 220 -1.24 21.32 19.01
CA THR A 220 -2.02 22.54 18.72
C THR A 220 -2.88 22.95 19.91
N ASP A 221 -3.04 22.07 20.90
CA ASP A 221 -3.73 22.31 22.15
C ASP A 221 -2.74 22.58 23.30
N GLY A 222 -3.24 23.17 24.39
CA GLY A 222 -2.41 23.58 25.53
C GLY A 222 -1.75 22.43 26.29
N ASP A 223 -2.27 21.21 26.13
CA ASP A 223 -1.78 20.00 26.79
C ASP A 223 -0.94 19.12 25.83
N SER A 224 -0.74 19.57 24.59
CA SER A 224 -0.02 18.86 23.52
C SER A 224 -0.50 17.42 23.29
N THR A 225 -1.79 17.15 23.52
CA THR A 225 -2.33 15.79 23.41
C THR A 225 -2.46 15.32 21.97
N ASN A 226 -2.51 16.26 21.02
CA ASN A 226 -2.45 15.98 19.59
C ASN A 226 -1.02 16.11 19.01
N ALA A 227 0.01 16.12 19.86
CA ALA A 227 1.37 16.02 19.37
C ALA A 227 1.58 14.63 18.75
N GLY A 228 1.97 14.58 17.47
CA GLY A 228 2.11 13.35 16.69
C GLY A 228 0.87 12.92 15.88
N ASP A 229 -0.25 13.65 15.96
CA ASP A 229 -1.44 13.38 15.14
C ASP A 229 -1.25 13.74 13.64
N GLU A 230 -2.19 13.32 12.80
CA GLU A 230 -2.23 13.60 11.36
C GLU A 230 -2.22 15.11 11.04
N ILE A 231 -1.30 15.53 10.18
CA ILE A 231 -1.18 16.92 9.72
C ILE A 231 -2.11 17.13 8.52
N ILE A 232 -3.31 17.65 8.77
CA ILE A 232 -4.24 18.09 7.71
C ILE A 232 -3.91 19.54 7.33
N ALA A 233 -3.50 19.77 6.07
CA ALA A 233 -3.36 21.11 5.54
C ALA A 233 -4.73 21.66 5.11
N ASP A 234 -5.36 22.46 5.98
CA ASP A 234 -6.68 23.09 5.72
C ASP A 234 -6.65 24.13 4.56
N GLY A 235 -5.45 24.47 4.03
CA GLY A 235 -5.31 25.25 2.81
C GLY A 235 -3.87 25.61 2.44
N ILE A 236 -3.58 25.71 1.13
CA ILE A 236 -2.33 26.24 0.59
C ILE A 236 -2.49 27.75 0.32
N SER A 237 -1.58 28.57 0.83
CA SER A 237 -1.53 30.00 0.48
C SER A 237 -1.01 30.17 -0.95
N MET A 238 -1.89 30.54 -1.89
CA MET A 238 -1.51 30.90 -3.25
C MET A 238 -1.20 32.40 -3.31
N THR A 239 0.06 32.79 -3.17
CA THR A 239 0.49 34.19 -3.40
C THR A 239 1.34 34.29 -4.68
N VAL A 240 0.85 35.02 -5.68
CA VAL A 240 1.67 35.41 -6.85
C VAL A 240 2.49 36.64 -6.47
N ALA A 241 3.82 36.52 -6.56
CA ALA A 241 4.70 37.67 -6.35
C ALA A 241 4.44 38.74 -7.43
N GLY A 242 4.13 39.97 -7.01
CA GLY A 242 4.10 41.11 -7.92
C GLY A 242 5.48 41.37 -8.54
N PRO A 243 5.58 42.15 -9.64
CA PRO A 243 6.80 42.33 -10.44
C PRO A 243 8.00 42.95 -9.69
N THR A 244 7.84 43.35 -8.42
CA THR A 244 8.89 43.91 -7.56
C THR A 244 8.94 43.30 -6.15
N PHE A 245 8.24 42.18 -5.89
CA PHE A 245 8.16 41.49 -4.58
C PHE A 245 7.61 42.33 -3.40
N ALA A 246 7.22 43.58 -3.61
CA ALA A 246 6.83 44.52 -2.56
C ALA A 246 5.31 44.55 -2.27
N SER A 247 4.48 43.91 -3.10
CA SER A 247 3.03 43.83 -2.91
C SER A 247 2.49 42.44 -3.29
N ARG A 248 1.61 41.93 -2.43
CA ARG A 248 0.91 40.64 -2.57
C ARG A 248 -0.53 40.93 -2.97
N SER A 249 -1.03 40.27 -4.02
CA SER A 249 -2.42 40.41 -4.47
C SER A 249 -3.16 39.08 -4.36
N ASP A 250 -4.46 39.15 -4.08
CA ASP A 250 -5.35 38.01 -3.99
C ASP A 250 -5.68 37.43 -5.39
N MET A 251 -5.70 36.11 -5.53
CA MET A 251 -5.73 35.39 -6.82
C MET A 251 -7.12 35.33 -7.46
N THR A 252 -8.02 36.25 -7.14
CA THR A 252 -9.38 36.27 -7.71
C THR A 252 -9.57 37.38 -8.75
N LEU A 253 -8.54 38.23 -8.97
CA LEU A 253 -8.66 39.45 -9.79
C LEU A 253 -7.59 39.61 -10.89
N ILE A 254 -6.76 38.59 -11.17
CA ILE A 254 -5.70 38.68 -12.17
C ILE A 254 -6.16 38.01 -13.50
N ALA A 255 -6.12 38.75 -14.61
CA ALA A 255 -6.23 38.17 -15.95
C ALA A 255 -4.91 37.45 -16.31
N ARG A 256 -4.99 36.25 -16.89
CA ARG A 256 -3.81 35.50 -17.36
C ARG A 256 -3.04 36.35 -18.39
N THR A 257 -1.71 36.30 -18.41
CA THR A 257 -0.91 37.02 -19.42
C THR A 257 -1.30 36.52 -20.82
N GLY A 258 -2.08 37.34 -21.54
CA GLY A 258 -2.48 37.10 -22.92
C GLY A 258 -3.98 37.13 -23.23
N GLU A 259 -4.89 37.20 -22.25
CA GLU A 259 -6.34 37.03 -22.53
C GLU A 259 -7.27 38.11 -21.93
N THR A 260 -8.38 38.38 -22.64
CA THR A 260 -9.53 39.21 -22.19
C THR A 260 -10.59 38.29 -21.58
N LEU A 261 -11.24 38.70 -20.47
CA LEU A 261 -12.37 37.96 -19.90
C LEU A 261 -13.55 37.92 -20.88
N GLY A 262 -13.78 36.74 -21.46
CA GLY A 262 -14.95 36.39 -22.26
C GLY A 262 -14.61 35.81 -23.63
N GLY A 263 -14.89 34.52 -23.83
CA GLY A 263 -14.80 33.83 -25.12
C GLY A 263 -15.30 32.38 -25.03
N SER A 264 -16.12 31.98 -26.00
CA SER A 264 -16.98 30.79 -26.09
C SER A 264 -16.28 29.43 -26.20
N ILE A 265 -17.03 28.37 -25.85
CA ILE A 265 -16.77 26.96 -26.20
C ILE A 265 -16.84 26.78 -27.72
N LEU A 266 -15.82 26.13 -28.31
CA LEU A 266 -15.96 25.35 -29.54
C LEU A 266 -15.00 24.15 -29.49
N LEU A 267 -15.49 22.98 -29.91
CA LEU A 267 -14.62 21.93 -30.44
C LEU A 267 -13.99 22.44 -31.74
N GLU A 268 -12.80 21.97 -32.10
CA GLU A 268 -12.36 22.17 -33.48
C GLU A 268 -13.25 21.30 -34.39
N GLU A 269 -13.83 21.95 -35.39
CA GLU A 269 -14.59 21.27 -36.43
C GLU A 269 -13.57 20.62 -37.37
N GLY A 270 -13.47 19.28 -37.37
CA GLY A 270 -12.76 18.54 -38.41
C GLY A 270 -11.75 17.46 -38.01
N THR A 271 -11.74 16.93 -36.78
CA THR A 271 -11.10 15.63 -36.53
C THR A 271 -12.12 14.53 -36.80
N ASP A 272 -11.83 13.64 -37.75
CA ASP A 272 -12.72 12.54 -38.12
C ASP A 272 -12.95 11.61 -36.91
N GLY A 273 -14.14 11.71 -36.29
CA GLY A 273 -14.72 10.68 -35.41
C GLY A 273 -14.41 10.72 -33.90
N GLY A 274 -13.93 11.83 -33.33
CA GLY A 274 -13.38 11.83 -31.96
C GLY A 274 -14.36 12.16 -30.83
N ASP A 275 -15.15 11.19 -30.38
CA ASP A 275 -15.80 11.23 -29.05
C ASP A 275 -14.76 10.98 -27.95
N ALA A 276 -13.87 11.96 -27.70
CA ALA A 276 -13.00 12.17 -26.52
C ALA A 276 -12.23 11.00 -25.84
N GLU A 277 -12.35 9.75 -26.28
CA GLU A 277 -11.61 8.59 -25.80
C GLU A 277 -11.27 7.68 -26.98
N ASP A 278 -10.12 7.94 -27.61
CA ASP A 278 -9.58 7.04 -28.63
C ASP A 278 -9.09 5.74 -27.97
N ALA A 279 -9.77 4.62 -28.21
CA ALA A 279 -9.37 3.29 -27.78
C ALA A 279 -8.89 2.44 -28.97
N ILE A 280 -7.99 1.47 -28.74
CA ILE A 280 -7.64 0.47 -29.76
C ILE A 280 -8.86 -0.44 -29.96
N THR A 281 -9.53 -0.30 -31.11
CA THR A 281 -10.69 -1.12 -31.49
C THR A 281 -10.29 -2.29 -32.39
N LEU A 282 -10.98 -3.43 -32.22
CA LEU A 282 -10.79 -4.62 -33.05
C LEU A 282 -11.42 -4.41 -34.42
N ASN A 283 -10.69 -4.74 -35.50
CA ASN A 283 -11.19 -4.66 -36.87
C ASN A 283 -11.91 -5.94 -37.34
N GLY A 284 -12.61 -6.62 -36.43
CA GLY A 284 -13.19 -7.94 -36.68
C GLY A 284 -12.14 -9.04 -36.76
N THR A 285 -12.20 -10.04 -35.88
CA THR A 285 -11.27 -11.20 -35.90
C THR A 285 -11.96 -12.53 -36.17
N ASP A 286 -13.29 -12.57 -36.17
CA ASP A 286 -14.07 -13.72 -36.65
C ASP A 286 -14.56 -13.52 -38.09
N GLY A 287 -14.94 -14.63 -38.74
CA GLY A 287 -15.33 -14.63 -40.16
C GLY A 287 -16.59 -13.83 -40.48
N ASP A 288 -17.36 -13.45 -39.46
CA ASP A 288 -18.59 -12.67 -39.57
C ASP A 288 -18.41 -11.21 -39.08
N SER A 289 -17.21 -10.83 -38.66
CA SER A 289 -16.85 -9.49 -38.11
C SER A 289 -17.76 -9.03 -36.97
N ALA A 290 -18.27 -9.96 -36.16
CA ALA A 290 -19.24 -9.66 -35.10
C ALA A 290 -18.63 -8.84 -33.94
N ASN A 291 -17.29 -8.86 -33.83
CA ASN A 291 -16.52 -8.10 -32.86
C ASN A 291 -15.78 -6.89 -33.49
N ALA A 292 -16.19 -6.44 -34.68
CA ALA A 292 -15.74 -5.16 -35.21
C ALA A 292 -16.16 -4.02 -34.28
N ASP A 293 -15.29 -3.02 -34.13
CA ASP A 293 -15.47 -1.84 -33.26
C ASP A 293 -15.55 -2.16 -31.75
N SER A 294 -15.37 -3.41 -31.34
CA SER A 294 -15.27 -3.79 -29.92
C SER A 294 -13.90 -3.37 -29.35
N SER A 295 -13.85 -3.01 -28.07
CA SER A 295 -12.60 -2.75 -27.36
C SER A 295 -11.82 -4.07 -27.12
N LEU A 296 -10.49 -3.97 -27.05
CA LEU A 296 -9.66 -5.07 -26.59
C LEU A 296 -9.88 -5.30 -25.09
N ASP A 297 -10.52 -6.40 -24.72
CA ASP A 297 -10.67 -6.82 -23.33
C ASP A 297 -9.39 -7.56 -22.88
N LEU A 298 -8.65 -6.97 -21.94
CA LEU A 298 -7.49 -7.60 -21.29
C LEU A 298 -8.03 -8.49 -20.16
N GLU A 299 -8.36 -9.74 -20.47
CA GLU A 299 -8.77 -10.82 -19.55
C GLU A 299 -9.30 -10.39 -18.17
N ASP A 300 -10.59 -10.65 -17.90
CA ASP A 300 -11.31 -10.47 -16.62
C ASP A 300 -10.55 -10.94 -15.34
N LYS A 301 -9.52 -11.79 -15.50
CA LYS A 301 -8.70 -12.32 -14.39
C LYS A 301 -7.23 -12.44 -14.75
N THR A 302 -6.50 -11.33 -14.74
CA THR A 302 -5.04 -11.39 -14.79
C THR A 302 -4.52 -11.97 -13.47
N SER A 303 -3.92 -13.16 -13.49
CA SER A 303 -3.41 -13.86 -12.29
C SER A 303 -2.33 -13.12 -11.48
N GLY A 304 -1.86 -11.96 -11.95
CA GLY A 304 -0.88 -11.11 -11.28
C GLY A 304 -1.45 -9.92 -10.51
N ILE A 305 -2.78 -9.73 -10.47
CA ILE A 305 -3.39 -8.63 -9.70
C ILE A 305 -3.93 -9.13 -8.36
N ALA A 306 -3.66 -8.36 -7.31
CA ALA A 306 -4.11 -8.59 -5.94
C ALA A 306 -5.64 -8.48 -5.81
N THR A 307 -6.26 -7.53 -6.49
CA THR A 307 -7.72 -7.31 -6.44
C THR A 307 -8.32 -7.20 -7.83
N TYR A 308 -9.56 -7.62 -7.98
CA TYR A 308 -10.32 -7.47 -9.22
C TYR A 308 -11.72 -6.90 -8.95
N SER A 309 -12.33 -6.30 -9.98
CA SER A 309 -13.69 -5.75 -9.90
C SER A 309 -14.71 -6.88 -10.04
N GLN A 310 -15.49 -7.11 -8.98
CA GLN A 310 -16.56 -8.11 -8.95
C GLN A 310 -17.92 -7.42 -9.10
N ALA A 311 -18.69 -7.84 -10.10
CA ALA A 311 -20.06 -7.35 -10.31
C ALA A 311 -21.04 -8.01 -9.33
N GLY A 312 -21.90 -7.19 -8.71
CA GLY A 312 -23.08 -7.62 -7.97
C GLY A 312 -24.34 -7.64 -8.85
N SER A 313 -25.39 -8.30 -8.35
CA SER A 313 -26.66 -8.52 -9.08
C SER A 313 -27.42 -7.24 -9.43
N THR A 314 -27.10 -6.11 -8.79
CA THR A 314 -27.88 -4.86 -8.86
C THR A 314 -27.08 -3.69 -9.45
N SER A 315 -26.20 -3.96 -10.41
CA SER A 315 -25.40 -2.99 -11.19
C SER A 315 -24.28 -2.23 -10.47
N GLY A 316 -23.94 -2.60 -9.24
CA GLY A 316 -22.72 -2.11 -8.58
C GLY A 316 -21.58 -3.12 -8.66
N THR A 317 -20.36 -2.61 -8.63
CA THR A 317 -19.12 -3.39 -8.61
C THR A 317 -18.32 -3.07 -7.37
N ALA A 318 -17.65 -4.07 -6.79
CA ALA A 318 -16.73 -3.90 -5.67
C ALA A 318 -15.38 -4.52 -6.00
N TYR A 319 -14.29 -3.97 -5.44
CA TYR A 319 -12.98 -4.60 -5.54
C TYR A 319 -12.85 -5.71 -4.48
N VAL A 320 -12.55 -6.92 -4.92
CA VAL A 320 -12.38 -8.10 -4.05
C VAL A 320 -10.99 -8.68 -4.19
N LEU A 321 -10.49 -9.34 -3.14
CA LEU A 321 -9.24 -10.08 -3.14
C LEU A 321 -9.32 -11.23 -4.14
N ASN A 322 -8.31 -11.35 -4.98
CA ASN A 322 -8.22 -12.44 -5.94
C ASN A 322 -7.98 -13.78 -5.21
N GLY A 323 -8.60 -14.86 -5.70
CA GLY A 323 -8.42 -16.21 -5.15
C GLY A 323 -9.11 -16.52 -3.81
N VAL A 324 -9.85 -15.57 -3.21
CA VAL A 324 -10.44 -15.74 -1.87
C VAL A 324 -11.97 -15.68 -1.90
N THR A 325 -12.61 -16.66 -1.29
CA THR A 325 -14.07 -16.67 -1.03
C THR A 325 -14.35 -17.01 0.42
N VAL A 326 -15.57 -16.73 0.88
CA VAL A 326 -16.03 -17.05 2.24
C VAL A 326 -17.27 -17.93 2.20
N ALA A 327 -17.23 -19.04 2.92
CA ALA A 327 -18.36 -19.96 3.04
C ALA A 327 -19.54 -19.32 3.80
N ALA A 328 -20.75 -19.73 3.43
CA ALA A 328 -21.97 -19.41 4.19
C ALA A 328 -22.03 -20.14 5.54
N ALA A 329 -22.92 -19.67 6.43
CA ALA A 329 -23.24 -20.32 7.71
C ALA A 329 -23.87 -21.71 7.58
#